data_AF-A0A833LR61-F1
#
_entry.id   AF-A0A833LR61-F1
#
_cell.length_a   1.000
_cell.length_b   1.000
_cell.length_c   1.000
_cell.angle_alpha   90.00
_cell.angle_beta   90.00
_cell.angle_gamma   90.00
#
_symmetry.space_group_name_H-M   'P 1'
#
loop_
_entity.id
_entity.type
_entity.pdbx_description
1 polymer ?
#
loop_
_entity_poly.entity_id
_entity_poly.type
_entity_poly.pdbx_seq_one_letter_code
_entity_poly.pdbx_strand_id
1 'polypeptide(L)'
;MELGQLGAITPVAEDAPLIGIIDSGVNDHPLIADIIAGAIAVPEELGTADDFGHGTRVAGIAVFGDLRAQLVAGSLERGARVCSAKVVDRQGAFPDRRLTPGQMREAITRLNREFGCRIFVIALGDRRRIYDGGKVGPWAATLDELVAELDVVIIVSAGNRDSIRGGNRIEQAITDYPGYLMEAANRLVEPAGALNVVTVGSLAHGNGIAPNIAADVGVRPITDAEEPSPFTRIGPGIRGAIKPDIVDIGGTLIYDRSVQRLRDGRDIPEAGVLSLHYQPVNRLFTSCSGTSFAAPKVAFKAAQILARFPAASANLIRALLASGAVMPEAASARLALLGDEGLRAICGNGMVELERAVFSDDARVALYADDELEVDHFAIYQIPIPEVFQSERGRRTIKVTLAYDPPVRHTRRDYAGTTIAFRLIRGCEPDFIFDHFRRRSPDEDRFPEMENRFSCALKPSPTVREKSSLQAATVSFSRDVTHYADTYHLVVRCAGGWAGAIRQSFAIVVEIAHEAEVQLYERVRQRIRLRV
;
A
#
# COMPACT_ATOMS: atom_id res chain seq x y z
N MET A 1 3.90 -26.91 18.14
CA MET A 1 4.30 -27.57 16.89
C MET A 1 5.80 -27.69 16.88
N GLU A 2 6.30 -28.90 16.67
CA GLU A 2 7.70 -29.19 16.38
C GLU A 2 7.95 -29.18 14.87
N LEU A 3 9.21 -29.06 14.42
CA LEU A 3 9.55 -28.99 12.99
C LEU A 3 9.01 -30.18 12.18
N GLY A 4 9.06 -31.40 12.75
CA GLY A 4 8.58 -32.62 12.10
C GLY A 4 7.05 -32.73 11.98
N GLN A 5 6.30 -31.77 12.56
CA GLN A 5 4.84 -31.69 12.47
C GLN A 5 4.38 -30.65 11.45
N LEU A 6 5.32 -29.94 10.80
CA LEU A 6 5.00 -28.92 9.81
C LEU A 6 4.70 -29.57 8.46
N GLY A 7 3.81 -28.93 7.71
CA GLY A 7 3.55 -29.27 6.32
C GLY A 7 4.78 -29.17 5.43
N ALA A 8 4.67 -29.67 4.20
CA ALA A 8 5.75 -29.54 3.22
C ALA A 8 6.06 -28.05 2.97
N ILE A 9 7.35 -27.73 2.92
CA ILE A 9 7.83 -26.38 2.62
C ILE A 9 8.14 -26.32 1.12
N THR A 10 7.46 -25.41 0.42
CA THR A 10 7.64 -25.27 -1.02
C THR A 10 9.01 -24.63 -1.32
N PRO A 11 9.80 -25.17 -2.26
CA PRO A 11 11.04 -24.51 -2.70
C PRO A 11 10.73 -23.18 -3.38
N VAL A 12 11.65 -22.22 -3.27
CA VAL A 12 11.56 -20.93 -3.95
C VAL A 12 12.59 -20.91 -5.07
N ALA A 13 12.19 -20.49 -6.27
CA ALA A 13 13.10 -20.38 -7.40
C ALA A 13 14.22 -19.35 -7.12
N GLU A 14 15.42 -19.55 -7.69
CA GLU A 14 16.55 -18.65 -7.48
C GLU A 14 16.27 -17.24 -8.03
N ASP A 15 15.48 -17.13 -9.10
CA ASP A 15 15.07 -15.88 -9.74
C ASP A 15 13.78 -15.29 -9.13
N ALA A 16 13.25 -15.88 -8.06
CA ALA A 16 12.10 -15.32 -7.36
C ALA A 16 12.42 -13.92 -6.81
N PRO A 17 11.42 -13.01 -6.75
CA PRO A 17 11.62 -11.66 -6.26
C PRO A 17 12.25 -11.60 -4.87
N LEU A 18 13.11 -10.61 -4.67
CA LEU A 18 13.80 -10.33 -3.43
C LEU A 18 13.16 -9.17 -2.67
N ILE A 19 12.82 -9.42 -1.41
CA ILE A 19 12.35 -8.38 -0.48
C ILE A 19 13.48 -8.00 0.48
N GLY A 20 13.88 -6.73 0.46
CA GLY A 20 14.84 -6.16 1.40
C GLY A 20 14.16 -5.74 2.71
N ILE A 21 14.47 -6.43 3.80
CA ILE A 21 13.97 -6.14 5.15
C ILE A 21 14.96 -5.20 5.86
N ILE A 22 14.56 -3.95 6.04
CA ILE A 22 15.36 -2.93 6.73
C ILE A 22 14.83 -2.79 8.15
N ASP A 23 15.46 -3.49 9.09
CA ASP A 23 14.93 -3.69 10.43
C ASP A 23 16.04 -4.03 11.45
N SER A 24 15.77 -4.84 12.47
CA SER A 24 16.72 -5.29 13.49
C SER A 24 17.64 -6.45 13.08
N GLY A 25 17.58 -6.88 11.81
CA GLY A 25 18.27 -8.06 11.29
C GLY A 25 17.30 -9.21 11.00
N VAL A 26 17.79 -10.29 10.39
CA VAL A 26 17.02 -11.53 10.17
C VAL A 26 17.92 -12.72 10.53
N ASN A 27 17.47 -13.57 11.45
CA ASN A 27 18.21 -14.77 11.83
C ASN A 27 17.89 -15.95 10.91
N ASP A 28 18.82 -16.91 10.85
CA ASP A 28 18.65 -18.20 10.19
C ASP A 28 17.56 -19.02 10.90
N HIS A 29 16.33 -18.83 10.45
CA HIS A 29 15.19 -19.60 10.91
C HIS A 29 15.01 -20.84 10.01
N PRO A 30 14.76 -22.05 10.54
CA PRO A 30 14.66 -23.29 9.75
C PRO A 30 13.67 -23.29 8.59
N LEU A 31 12.76 -22.30 8.53
CA LEU A 31 11.74 -22.17 7.48
C LEU A 31 12.13 -21.19 6.37
N ILE A 32 13.16 -20.36 6.58
CA ILE A 32 13.59 -19.33 5.63
C ILE A 32 15.11 -19.27 5.41
N ALA A 33 15.92 -20.01 6.16
CA ALA A 33 17.39 -19.91 6.09
C ALA A 33 17.95 -20.15 4.68
N ASP A 34 17.35 -21.06 3.92
CA ASP A 34 17.71 -21.38 2.53
C ASP A 34 17.33 -20.28 1.52
N ILE A 35 16.46 -19.34 1.89
CA ILE A 35 15.98 -18.26 1.01
C ILE A 35 16.45 -16.86 1.46
N ILE A 36 17.29 -16.79 2.50
CA ILE A 36 18.02 -15.56 2.84
C ILE A 36 19.16 -15.39 1.84
N ALA A 37 19.00 -14.46 0.91
CA ALA A 37 19.94 -14.22 -0.17
C ALA A 37 21.13 -13.34 0.24
N GLY A 38 20.98 -12.53 1.30
CA GLY A 38 22.04 -11.66 1.78
C GLY A 38 21.66 -10.90 3.05
N ALA A 39 22.63 -10.62 3.89
CA ALA A 39 22.45 -9.83 5.10
C ALA A 39 23.60 -8.83 5.26
N ILE A 40 23.25 -7.56 5.50
CA ILE A 40 24.20 -6.47 5.76
C ILE A 40 23.80 -5.75 7.05
N ALA A 41 24.72 -4.92 7.55
CA ALA A 41 24.51 -4.08 8.72
C ALA A 41 24.92 -2.66 8.38
N VAL A 42 24.10 -1.69 8.76
CA VAL A 42 24.41 -0.28 8.57
C VAL A 42 24.14 0.43 9.89
N PRO A 43 25.17 0.92 10.61
CA PRO A 43 26.58 0.73 10.31
C PRO A 43 27.04 -0.71 10.60
N GLU A 44 28.20 -1.10 10.06
CA GLU A 44 28.66 -2.50 10.04
C GLU A 44 28.86 -3.09 11.46
N GLU A 45 29.16 -2.25 12.46
CA GLU A 45 29.41 -2.70 13.83
C GLU A 45 28.15 -3.25 14.52
N LEU A 46 26.96 -3.05 13.96
CA LEU A 46 25.73 -3.68 14.47
C LEU A 46 25.70 -5.20 14.30
N GLY A 47 26.50 -5.74 13.38
CA GLY A 47 26.38 -7.11 12.91
C GLY A 47 25.06 -7.37 12.18
N THR A 48 24.84 -8.57 11.67
CA THR A 48 23.65 -8.92 10.88
C THR A 48 22.58 -9.66 11.67
N ALA A 49 22.95 -10.21 12.83
CA ALA A 49 22.06 -11.00 13.68
C ALA A 49 20.92 -10.16 14.25
N ASP A 50 19.73 -10.75 14.33
CA ASP A 50 18.55 -10.17 14.94
C ASP A 50 18.52 -10.45 16.45
N ASP A 51 19.04 -9.50 17.24
CA ASP A 51 19.06 -9.59 18.70
C ASP A 51 17.76 -9.07 19.34
N PHE A 52 17.00 -8.25 18.61
CA PHE A 52 15.76 -7.62 19.07
C PHE A 52 14.51 -8.45 18.67
N GLY A 53 14.63 -9.22 17.60
CA GLY A 53 13.66 -10.16 17.09
C GLY A 53 12.59 -9.59 16.15
N HIS A 54 12.58 -8.27 15.92
CA HIS A 54 11.53 -7.64 15.12
C HIS A 54 11.69 -7.95 13.63
N GLY A 55 12.90 -7.82 13.09
CA GLY A 55 13.15 -8.09 11.68
C GLY A 55 12.87 -9.54 11.27
N THR A 56 13.17 -10.54 12.10
CA THR A 56 12.81 -11.94 11.82
C THR A 56 11.29 -12.15 11.77
N ARG A 57 10.53 -11.46 12.65
CA ARG A 57 9.06 -11.47 12.59
C ARG A 57 8.54 -10.78 11.32
N VAL A 58 9.15 -9.68 10.90
CA VAL A 58 8.77 -8.97 9.66
C VAL A 58 9.06 -9.85 8.44
N ALA A 59 10.24 -10.48 8.38
CA ALA A 59 10.64 -11.39 7.31
C ALA A 59 9.71 -12.60 7.18
N GLY A 60 9.30 -13.20 8.31
CA GLY A 60 8.34 -14.29 8.31
C GLY A 60 7.04 -13.94 7.59
N ILE A 61 6.49 -12.75 7.85
CA ILE A 61 5.26 -12.31 7.18
C ILE A 61 5.53 -11.95 5.71
N ALA A 62 6.67 -11.33 5.41
CA ALA A 62 7.03 -10.95 4.05
C ALA A 62 7.19 -12.16 3.12
N VAL A 63 7.54 -13.33 3.66
CA VAL A 63 7.72 -14.57 2.90
C VAL A 63 6.43 -15.39 2.82
N PHE A 64 5.68 -15.52 3.93
CA PHE A 64 4.53 -16.43 4.01
C PHE A 64 3.17 -15.74 3.80
N GLY A 65 3.09 -14.41 3.92
CA GLY A 65 1.81 -13.69 3.88
C GLY A 65 0.92 -14.04 5.08
N ASP A 66 0.08 -15.08 4.96
CA ASP A 66 -0.76 -15.61 6.05
C ASP A 66 -0.28 -17.01 6.50
N LEU A 67 0.74 -16.99 7.35
CA LEU A 67 1.31 -18.21 7.93
C LEU A 67 0.29 -19.03 8.74
N ARG A 68 -0.71 -18.38 9.37
CA ARG A 68 -1.72 -19.09 10.17
C ARG A 68 -2.60 -19.93 9.26
N ALA A 69 -3.10 -19.35 8.16
CA ALA A 69 -3.91 -20.06 7.18
C ALA A 69 -3.14 -21.23 6.54
N GLN A 70 -1.87 -21.00 6.19
CA GLN A 70 -1.01 -22.04 5.61
C GLN A 70 -0.76 -23.22 6.56
N LEU A 71 -0.51 -22.95 7.85
CA LEU A 71 -0.36 -24.01 8.86
C LEU A 71 -1.62 -24.86 9.01
N VAL A 72 -2.81 -24.25 8.93
CA VAL A 72 -4.10 -24.98 8.96
C VAL A 72 -4.27 -25.82 7.70
N ALA A 73 -3.87 -25.30 6.53
CA ALA A 73 -3.93 -26.01 5.26
C ALA A 73 -2.91 -27.17 5.15
N GLY A 74 -1.87 -27.17 5.99
CA GLY A 74 -0.84 -28.21 5.99
C GLY A 74 0.20 -28.08 4.88
N SER A 75 0.34 -26.89 4.28
CA SER A 75 1.35 -26.57 3.26
C SER A 75 1.94 -25.19 3.56
N LEU A 76 3.27 -25.08 3.53
CA LEU A 76 3.98 -23.83 3.74
C LEU A 76 4.52 -23.31 2.41
N GLU A 77 3.91 -22.24 1.92
CA GLU A 77 4.20 -21.62 0.63
C GLU A 77 4.96 -20.31 0.84
N ARG A 78 6.17 -20.26 0.29
CA ARG A 78 7.08 -19.12 0.37
C ARG A 78 7.02 -18.37 -0.95
N GLY A 79 6.59 -17.12 -0.91
CA GLY A 79 6.33 -16.34 -2.13
C GLY A 79 7.53 -15.52 -2.63
N ALA A 80 8.57 -15.34 -1.82
CA ALA A 80 9.70 -14.48 -2.13
C ALA A 80 10.96 -14.93 -1.39
N ARG A 81 12.12 -14.49 -1.90
CA ARG A 81 13.40 -14.54 -1.19
C ARG A 81 13.59 -13.26 -0.38
N VAL A 82 14.48 -13.27 0.60
CA VAL A 82 14.72 -12.10 1.46
C VAL A 82 16.18 -11.69 1.52
N CYS A 83 16.41 -10.39 1.59
CA CYS A 83 17.67 -9.82 2.06
C CYS A 83 17.39 -9.00 3.32
N SER A 84 18.39 -8.79 4.17
CA SER A 84 18.25 -7.98 5.37
C SER A 84 19.31 -6.89 5.47
N ALA A 85 18.91 -5.71 5.94
CA ALA A 85 19.81 -4.69 6.43
C ALA A 85 19.46 -4.36 7.89
N LYS A 86 20.37 -4.69 8.82
CA LYS A 86 20.21 -4.30 10.23
C LYS A 86 20.55 -2.82 10.39
N VAL A 87 19.59 -2.06 10.94
CA VAL A 87 19.70 -0.59 11.12
C VAL A 87 19.38 -0.12 12.55
N VAL A 88 19.04 -1.04 13.44
CA VAL A 88 18.80 -0.74 14.85
C VAL A 88 19.62 -1.65 15.75
N ASP A 89 19.89 -1.17 16.95
CA ASP A 89 20.59 -1.93 17.98
C ASP A 89 19.69 -2.99 18.63
N ARG A 90 20.22 -3.67 19.66
CA ARG A 90 19.51 -4.72 20.40
C ARG A 90 18.30 -4.21 21.20
N GLN A 91 18.15 -2.90 21.36
CA GLN A 91 16.98 -2.25 21.97
C GLN A 91 15.97 -1.78 20.92
N GLY A 92 16.26 -1.95 19.62
CA GLY A 92 15.44 -1.45 18.53
C GLY A 92 15.59 0.07 18.32
N ALA A 93 16.67 0.68 18.82
CA ALA A 93 16.97 2.08 18.64
C ALA A 93 17.94 2.32 17.47
N PHE A 94 17.78 3.44 16.77
CA PHE A 94 18.75 3.88 15.77
C PHE A 94 20.06 4.29 16.44
N PRO A 95 21.23 3.97 15.86
CA PRO A 95 22.52 4.39 16.40
C PRO A 95 22.69 5.91 16.41
N ASP A 96 22.97 6.51 17.59
CA ASP A 96 23.08 7.97 17.76
C ASP A 96 24.17 8.65 16.91
N ARG A 97 25.18 7.89 16.46
CA ARG A 97 26.34 8.42 15.71
C ARG A 97 26.06 8.67 14.23
N ARG A 98 24.92 8.22 13.71
CA ARG A 98 24.56 8.39 12.30
C ARG A 98 23.14 8.92 12.17
N LEU A 99 22.95 9.81 11.19
CA LEU A 99 21.63 10.30 10.85
C LEU A 99 20.86 9.20 10.10
N THR A 100 19.63 8.91 10.55
CA THR A 100 18.73 7.93 9.92
C THR A 100 18.65 8.07 8.39
N PRO A 101 18.52 9.28 7.80
CA PRO A 101 18.52 9.45 6.34
C PRO A 101 19.72 8.78 5.62
N GLY A 102 20.95 9.05 6.09
CA GLY A 102 22.15 8.49 5.49
C GLY A 102 22.24 6.97 5.64
N GLN A 103 21.81 6.46 6.79
CA GLN A 103 21.73 5.03 7.07
C GLN A 103 20.75 4.31 6.13
N MET A 104 19.56 4.89 5.89
CA MET A 104 18.57 4.32 4.97
C MET A 104 19.05 4.32 3.53
N ARG A 105 19.66 5.42 3.08
CA ARG A 105 20.25 5.54 1.75
C ARG A 105 21.31 4.49 1.51
N GLU A 106 22.21 4.29 2.46
CA GLU A 106 23.24 3.25 2.37
C GLU A 106 22.61 1.84 2.35
N ALA A 107 21.71 1.53 3.29
CA ALA A 107 21.07 0.22 3.38
C ALA A 107 20.31 -0.17 2.09
N ILE A 108 19.45 0.72 1.59
CA ILE A 108 18.66 0.48 0.37
C ILE A 108 19.57 0.35 -0.85
N THR A 109 20.53 1.27 -1.01
CA THR A 109 21.43 1.27 -2.18
C THR A 109 22.30 0.02 -2.20
N ARG A 110 22.82 -0.42 -1.06
CA ARG A 110 23.61 -1.66 -0.96
C ARG A 110 22.77 -2.88 -1.29
N LEU A 111 21.60 -3.03 -0.68
CA LEU A 111 20.72 -4.16 -0.97
C LEU A 111 20.26 -4.21 -2.44
N ASN A 112 19.98 -3.05 -3.04
CA ASN A 112 19.63 -2.95 -4.46
C ASN A 112 20.82 -3.33 -5.37
N ARG A 113 22.01 -2.78 -5.14
CA ARG A 113 23.18 -3.01 -6.01
C ARG A 113 23.84 -4.38 -5.82
N GLU A 114 23.93 -4.86 -4.59
CA GLU A 114 24.63 -6.11 -4.25
C GLU A 114 23.74 -7.35 -4.51
N PHE A 115 22.41 -7.23 -4.32
CA PHE A 115 21.50 -8.38 -4.40
C PHE A 115 20.35 -8.20 -5.40
N GLY A 116 20.14 -7.01 -5.97
CA GLY A 116 19.03 -6.77 -6.91
C GLY A 116 17.67 -6.58 -6.24
N CYS A 117 17.62 -6.22 -4.95
CA CYS A 117 16.35 -5.93 -4.28
C CYS A 117 15.60 -4.77 -4.94
N ARG A 118 14.33 -5.00 -5.31
CA ARG A 118 13.41 -3.98 -5.86
C ARG A 118 12.26 -3.64 -4.94
N ILE A 119 12.02 -4.44 -3.90
CA ILE A 119 10.96 -4.24 -2.92
C ILE A 119 11.60 -4.14 -1.54
N PHE A 120 11.25 -3.11 -0.78
CA PHE A 120 11.79 -2.87 0.55
C PHE A 120 10.69 -2.74 1.58
N VAL A 121 10.91 -3.30 2.77
CA VAL A 121 10.03 -3.13 3.93
C VAL A 121 10.78 -2.38 5.01
N ILE A 122 10.19 -1.28 5.46
CA ILE A 122 10.65 -0.50 6.61
C ILE A 122 9.51 -0.46 7.63
N ALA A 123 9.55 -1.37 8.59
CA ALA A 123 8.56 -1.47 9.67
C ALA A 123 8.99 -0.68 10.94
N LEU A 124 9.75 0.39 10.72
CA LEU A 124 10.34 1.28 11.72
C LEU A 124 9.82 2.72 11.53
N GLY A 125 9.83 3.52 12.60
CA GLY A 125 9.46 4.94 12.53
C GLY A 125 9.89 5.72 13.78
N ASP A 126 10.07 7.03 13.63
CA ASP A 126 10.36 7.93 14.74
C ASP A 126 9.07 8.36 15.45
N ARG A 127 8.78 7.66 16.55
CA ARG A 127 7.60 7.89 17.41
C ARG A 127 7.51 9.31 17.97
N ARG A 128 8.61 10.06 18.02
CA ARG A 128 8.65 11.44 18.54
C ARG A 128 8.28 12.46 17.46
N ARG A 129 8.29 12.07 16.18
CA ARG A 129 7.99 12.93 15.04
C ARG A 129 6.65 12.58 14.43
N ILE A 130 5.59 12.95 15.15
CA ILE A 130 4.22 12.91 14.63
C ILE A 130 4.09 13.99 13.56
N TYR A 131 3.56 13.62 12.40
CA TYR A 131 3.34 14.53 11.29
C TYR A 131 2.26 15.56 11.64
N ASP A 132 2.65 16.83 11.61
CA ASP A 132 1.85 17.99 12.03
C ASP A 132 1.18 18.72 10.86
N GLY A 133 1.31 18.20 9.64
CA GLY A 133 0.83 18.86 8.42
C GLY A 133 1.84 19.83 7.78
N GLY A 134 3.03 19.96 8.37
CA GLY A 134 4.12 20.81 7.89
C GLY A 134 4.99 20.15 6.82
N LYS A 135 6.31 20.32 6.95
CA LYS A 135 7.27 19.70 6.02
C LYS A 135 7.44 18.22 6.36
N VAL A 136 7.72 17.40 5.35
CA VAL A 136 8.19 16.03 5.61
C VAL A 136 9.57 16.08 6.25
N GLY A 137 9.85 15.10 7.11
CA GLY A 137 11.17 14.99 7.71
C GLY A 137 12.23 14.45 6.72
N PRO A 138 13.52 14.62 7.02
CA PRO A 138 14.62 14.21 6.14
C PRO A 138 14.65 12.71 5.79
N TRP A 139 14.16 11.84 6.69
CA TRP A 139 14.09 10.40 6.43
C TRP A 139 13.03 10.13 5.36
N ALA A 140 11.83 10.69 5.51
CA ALA A 140 10.77 10.62 4.50
C ALA A 140 11.25 11.13 3.13
N ALA A 141 11.92 12.28 3.09
CA ALA A 141 12.47 12.83 1.85
C ALA A 141 13.51 11.93 1.18
N THR A 142 14.39 11.31 1.98
CA THR A 142 15.39 10.37 1.45
C THR A 142 14.74 9.14 0.84
N LEU A 143 13.66 8.61 1.44
CA LEU A 143 12.94 7.48 0.86
C LEU A 143 12.26 7.88 -0.46
N ASP A 144 11.67 9.07 -0.53
CA ASP A 144 11.04 9.56 -1.75
C ASP A 144 12.02 9.74 -2.91
N GLU A 145 13.23 10.22 -2.62
CA GLU A 145 14.34 10.30 -3.58
C GLU A 145 14.75 8.90 -4.06
N LEU A 146 14.92 7.93 -3.14
CA LEU A 146 15.36 6.57 -3.47
C LEU A 146 14.36 5.78 -4.31
N VAL A 147 13.05 5.99 -4.13
CA VAL A 147 12.02 5.38 -4.98
C VAL A 147 12.27 5.72 -6.45
N ALA A 148 12.49 7.02 -6.75
CA ALA A 148 12.70 7.50 -8.10
C ALA A 148 14.11 7.20 -8.63
N GLU A 149 15.15 7.33 -7.79
CA GLU A 149 16.53 7.09 -8.20
C GLU A 149 16.82 5.62 -8.57
N LEU A 150 16.15 4.68 -7.92
CA LEU A 150 16.45 3.25 -8.03
C LEU A 150 15.36 2.42 -8.73
N ASP A 151 14.21 3.02 -9.07
CA ASP A 151 13.01 2.31 -9.54
C ASP A 151 12.62 1.15 -8.60
N VAL A 152 12.37 1.49 -7.34
CA VAL A 152 12.08 0.54 -6.26
C VAL A 152 10.77 0.85 -5.52
N VAL A 153 10.11 -0.18 -5.02
CA VAL A 153 8.93 -0.04 -4.17
C VAL A 153 9.36 -0.08 -2.71
N ILE A 154 9.25 1.05 -2.01
CA ILE A 154 9.50 1.13 -0.57
C ILE A 154 8.17 1.13 0.18
N ILE A 155 7.98 0.14 1.04
CA ILE A 155 6.77 -0.09 1.82
C ILE A 155 7.06 0.23 3.28
N VAL A 156 6.30 1.15 3.85
CA VAL A 156 6.51 1.65 5.22
C VAL A 156 5.27 1.43 6.07
N SER A 157 5.44 1.04 7.33
CA SER A 157 4.33 0.98 8.28
C SER A 157 3.84 2.39 8.66
N ALA A 158 2.53 2.59 8.81
CA ALA A 158 1.96 3.88 9.27
C ALA A 158 2.42 4.27 10.69
N GLY A 159 2.86 3.29 11.48
CA GLY A 159 3.23 3.42 12.88
C GLY A 159 2.06 3.11 13.81
N ASN A 160 2.38 2.89 15.08
CA ASN A 160 1.39 2.53 16.11
C ASN A 160 1.25 3.66 17.14
N ARG A 161 0.05 3.83 17.69
CA ARG A 161 -0.16 4.64 18.90
C ARG A 161 0.12 3.79 20.14
N ASP A 162 1.22 4.11 20.83
CA ASP A 162 1.67 3.34 22.01
C ASP A 162 0.71 3.45 23.21
N SER A 163 0.13 4.64 23.41
CA SER A 163 -0.83 4.92 24.50
C SER A 163 -2.14 5.45 23.91
N ILE A 164 -3.02 4.53 23.52
CA ILE A 164 -4.36 4.89 23.02
C ILE A 164 -5.12 5.68 24.08
N ARG A 165 -5.14 5.12 25.29
CA ARG A 165 -5.65 5.70 26.53
C ARG A 165 -4.82 5.15 27.70
N GLY A 166 -4.85 5.82 28.85
CA GLY A 166 -4.12 5.39 30.04
C GLY A 166 -4.85 5.74 31.33
N GLY A 167 -4.48 5.06 32.42
CA GLY A 167 -5.10 5.23 33.73
C GLY A 167 -6.62 5.07 33.67
N ASN A 168 -7.35 5.96 34.34
CA ASN A 168 -8.82 5.93 34.42
C ASN A 168 -9.55 6.13 33.09
N ARG A 169 -8.83 6.41 31.99
CA ARG A 169 -9.40 6.57 30.65
C ARG A 169 -9.25 5.34 29.78
N ILE A 170 -8.64 4.25 30.27
CA ILE A 170 -8.33 3.07 29.45
C ILE A 170 -9.57 2.49 28.73
N GLU A 171 -10.73 2.52 29.37
CA GLU A 171 -12.01 2.05 28.78
C GLU A 171 -12.47 2.88 27.58
N GLN A 172 -12.00 4.13 27.46
CA GLN A 172 -12.27 4.96 26.28
C GLN A 172 -11.66 4.40 25.01
N ALA A 173 -10.69 3.47 25.11
CA ALA A 173 -10.20 2.73 23.95
C ALA A 173 -11.30 1.86 23.30
N ILE A 174 -12.36 1.53 24.04
CA ILE A 174 -13.55 0.84 23.54
C ILE A 174 -14.68 1.84 23.26
N THR A 175 -15.02 2.70 24.23
CA THR A 175 -16.23 3.54 24.13
C THR A 175 -16.12 4.62 23.06
N ASP A 176 -14.90 5.10 22.79
CA ASP A 176 -14.66 6.15 21.79
C ASP A 176 -14.23 5.56 20.44
N TYR A 177 -14.13 4.24 20.32
CA TYR A 177 -13.78 3.59 19.05
C TYR A 177 -14.96 3.62 18.07
N PRO A 178 -14.76 3.95 16.78
CA PRO A 178 -13.49 4.30 16.12
C PRO A 178 -13.16 5.80 16.13
N GLY A 179 -13.98 6.64 16.75
CA GLY A 179 -13.86 8.10 16.72
C GLY A 179 -12.50 8.64 17.18
N TYR A 180 -11.88 8.03 18.20
CA TYR A 180 -10.57 8.48 18.66
C TYR A 180 -9.48 8.34 17.60
N LEU A 181 -9.63 7.49 16.57
CA LEU A 181 -8.63 7.33 15.50
C LEU A 181 -8.40 8.66 14.76
N MET A 182 -9.39 9.54 14.71
CA MET A 182 -9.32 10.85 14.07
C MET A 182 -8.62 11.93 14.90
N GLU A 183 -8.21 11.62 16.15
CA GLU A 183 -7.44 12.55 16.97
C GLU A 183 -6.07 12.84 16.35
N ALA A 184 -5.59 14.09 16.52
CA ALA A 184 -4.28 14.52 16.04
C ALA A 184 -3.11 13.65 16.56
N ALA A 185 -3.28 13.00 17.72
CA ALA A 185 -2.29 12.10 18.29
C ALA A 185 -2.08 10.81 17.46
N ASN A 186 -3.04 10.40 16.62
CA ASN A 186 -2.90 9.24 15.73
C ASN A 186 -2.37 9.61 14.34
N ARG A 187 -1.95 10.85 14.09
CA ARG A 187 -1.34 11.17 12.80
C ARG A 187 -0.09 10.31 12.58
N LEU A 188 0.25 10.09 11.31
CA LEU A 188 1.44 9.35 10.88
C LEU A 188 2.71 9.82 11.61
N VAL A 189 3.68 8.93 11.72
CA VAL A 189 5.03 9.25 12.21
C VAL A 189 6.04 9.20 11.05
N GLU A 190 7.16 9.91 11.16
CA GLU A 190 8.23 9.79 10.16
C GLU A 190 8.73 8.33 10.07
N PRO A 191 8.85 7.72 8.88
CA PRO A 191 8.77 8.31 7.53
C PRO A 191 7.41 8.13 6.81
N ALA A 192 6.38 7.65 7.48
CA ALA A 192 5.11 7.23 6.87
C ALA A 192 4.35 8.32 6.09
N GLY A 193 4.66 9.60 6.30
CA GLY A 193 4.10 10.72 5.55
C GLY A 193 4.77 11.01 4.19
N ALA A 194 5.81 10.24 3.81
CA ALA A 194 6.51 10.37 2.54
C ALA A 194 5.58 10.16 1.33
N LEU A 195 5.86 10.85 0.23
CA LEU A 195 4.96 10.96 -0.92
C LEU A 195 5.00 9.73 -1.84
N ASN A 196 6.18 9.22 -2.16
CA ASN A 196 6.45 8.20 -3.18
C ASN A 196 6.48 6.78 -2.60
N VAL A 197 6.64 6.63 -1.29
CA VAL A 197 6.54 5.32 -0.60
C VAL A 197 5.10 4.81 -0.57
N VAL A 198 4.92 3.51 -0.35
CA VAL A 198 3.63 2.90 -0.02
C VAL A 198 3.50 2.78 1.50
N THR A 199 2.65 3.61 2.09
CA THR A 199 2.38 3.62 3.53
C THR A 199 1.23 2.68 3.84
N VAL A 200 1.44 1.78 4.80
CA VAL A 200 0.49 0.72 5.14
C VAL A 200 -0.11 0.91 6.53
N GLY A 201 -1.43 1.10 6.59
CA GLY A 201 -2.19 1.07 7.83
C GLY A 201 -2.62 -0.36 8.20
N SER A 202 -3.29 -0.52 9.34
CA SER A 202 -3.60 -1.84 9.90
C SER A 202 -5.09 -2.05 10.10
N LEU A 203 -5.56 -3.24 9.71
CA LEU A 203 -6.86 -3.81 10.06
C LEU A 203 -6.69 -5.00 11.02
N ALA A 204 -7.73 -5.27 11.78
CA ALA A 204 -7.82 -6.43 12.65
C ALA A 204 -8.17 -7.69 11.84
N HIS A 205 -7.57 -8.83 12.14
CA HIS A 205 -8.00 -10.13 11.61
C HIS A 205 -9.24 -10.69 12.32
N GLY A 206 -9.68 -10.06 13.40
CA GLY A 206 -10.78 -10.51 14.24
C GLY A 206 -10.81 -9.80 15.58
N ASN A 207 -11.59 -10.35 16.51
CA ASN A 207 -11.77 -9.80 17.86
C ASN A 207 -10.65 -10.18 18.86
N GLY A 208 -9.80 -11.14 18.48
CA GLY A 208 -8.67 -11.61 19.26
C GLY A 208 -9.01 -12.41 20.52
N ILE A 209 -10.30 -12.62 20.82
CA ILE A 209 -10.71 -13.30 22.06
C ILE A 209 -10.46 -14.81 21.93
N ALA A 210 -9.59 -15.32 22.80
CA ALA A 210 -9.30 -16.74 22.85
C ALA A 210 -10.44 -17.53 23.53
N PRO A 211 -10.71 -18.79 23.14
CA PRO A 211 -11.82 -19.57 23.71
C PRO A 211 -11.77 -19.72 25.23
N ASN A 212 -10.57 -19.77 25.82
CA ASN A 212 -10.37 -19.91 27.26
C ASN A 212 -10.66 -18.64 28.07
N ILE A 213 -10.72 -17.46 27.43
CA ILE A 213 -11.03 -16.17 28.08
C ILE A 213 -12.37 -15.59 27.60
N ALA A 214 -13.05 -16.27 26.67
CA ALA A 214 -14.31 -15.80 26.09
C ALA A 214 -15.45 -15.66 27.10
N ALA A 215 -15.42 -16.42 28.21
CA ALA A 215 -16.41 -16.33 29.27
C ALA A 215 -16.16 -15.20 30.29
N ASP A 216 -14.99 -14.56 30.25
CA ASP A 216 -14.66 -13.47 31.18
C ASP A 216 -15.23 -12.14 30.68
N VAL A 217 -16.27 -11.66 31.35
CA VAL A 217 -16.95 -10.39 31.03
C VAL A 217 -16.01 -9.17 31.20
N GLY A 218 -14.93 -9.32 31.96
CA GLY A 218 -13.89 -8.30 32.13
C GLY A 218 -12.96 -8.17 30.92
N VAL A 219 -12.95 -9.14 30.01
CA VAL A 219 -12.14 -9.12 28.79
C VAL A 219 -13.04 -8.75 27.61
N ARG A 220 -12.75 -7.62 26.96
CA ARG A 220 -13.61 -7.07 25.91
C ARG A 220 -12.81 -6.80 24.63
N PRO A 221 -13.30 -7.25 23.47
CA PRO A 221 -12.69 -6.88 22.20
C PRO A 221 -12.96 -5.41 21.89
N ILE A 222 -12.06 -4.81 21.09
CA ILE A 222 -12.28 -3.45 20.55
C ILE A 222 -12.82 -3.53 19.12
N THR A 223 -12.40 -4.52 18.34
CA THR A 223 -12.70 -4.64 16.91
C THR A 223 -13.30 -5.99 16.56
N ASP A 224 -13.97 -6.05 15.42
CA ASP A 224 -14.24 -7.30 14.70
C ASP A 224 -13.27 -7.47 13.50
N ALA A 225 -13.47 -8.53 12.71
CA ALA A 225 -12.64 -8.80 11.54
C ALA A 225 -12.75 -7.67 10.50
N GLU A 226 -11.59 -7.32 9.91
CA GLU A 226 -11.43 -6.29 8.89
C GLU A 226 -11.82 -4.86 9.32
N GLU A 227 -12.03 -4.63 10.60
CA GLU A 227 -12.14 -3.28 11.14
C GLU A 227 -10.76 -2.65 11.39
N PRO A 228 -10.65 -1.31 11.41
CA PRO A 228 -9.38 -0.64 11.69
C PRO A 228 -8.75 -1.06 13.02
N SER A 229 -7.48 -1.43 12.98
CA SER A 229 -6.78 -1.80 14.22
C SER A 229 -6.76 -0.63 15.19
N PRO A 230 -6.99 -0.84 16.50
CA PRO A 230 -7.09 0.24 17.49
C PRO A 230 -5.85 1.16 17.56
N PHE A 231 -4.68 0.62 17.24
CA PHE A 231 -3.41 1.34 17.29
C PHE A 231 -3.02 2.03 15.96
N THR A 232 -3.78 1.84 14.88
CA THR A 232 -3.37 2.31 13.54
C THR A 232 -3.29 3.83 13.49
N ARG A 233 -2.28 4.36 12.80
CA ARG A 233 -2.15 5.79 12.53
C ARG A 233 -2.84 6.17 11.22
N ILE A 234 -3.24 7.43 11.14
CA ILE A 234 -4.04 8.00 10.06
C ILE A 234 -3.28 9.10 9.34
N GLY A 235 -3.55 9.29 8.05
CA GLY A 235 -3.07 10.45 7.30
C GLY A 235 -3.76 11.75 7.71
N PRO A 236 -3.71 12.80 6.87
CA PRO A 236 -3.11 12.80 5.54
C PRO A 236 -1.58 12.82 5.58
N GLY A 237 -0.96 12.57 4.42
CA GLY A 237 0.46 12.82 4.18
C GLY A 237 0.75 14.27 3.78
N ILE A 238 1.93 14.47 3.20
CA ILE A 238 2.35 15.79 2.67
C ILE A 238 1.33 16.39 1.72
N ARG A 239 1.08 17.70 1.83
CA ARG A 239 0.08 18.44 1.02
C ARG A 239 -1.35 17.91 1.08
N GLY A 240 -1.69 17.08 2.07
CA GLY A 240 -3.00 16.46 2.15
C GLY A 240 -3.14 15.21 1.28
N ALA A 241 -2.04 14.58 0.87
CA ALA A 241 -2.05 13.31 0.16
C ALA A 241 -2.81 12.25 0.97
N ILE A 242 -3.49 11.34 0.26
CA ILE A 242 -4.18 10.22 0.88
C ILE A 242 -3.12 9.28 1.47
N LYS A 243 -3.12 9.16 2.79
CA LYS A 243 -2.30 8.21 3.54
C LYS A 243 -3.13 7.63 4.69
N PRO A 244 -2.89 6.37 5.12
CA PRO A 244 -2.05 5.38 4.45
C PRO A 244 -2.54 5.14 3.01
N ASP A 245 -1.68 4.66 2.10
CA ASP A 245 -2.11 4.39 0.73
C ASP A 245 -3.03 3.16 0.69
N ILE A 246 -2.70 2.18 1.53
CA ILE A 246 -3.30 0.84 1.57
C ILE A 246 -3.37 0.40 3.03
N VAL A 247 -4.27 -0.52 3.34
CA VAL A 247 -4.31 -1.23 4.63
C VAL A 247 -4.18 -2.72 4.45
N ASP A 248 -3.69 -3.40 5.48
CA ASP A 248 -3.65 -4.86 5.54
C ASP A 248 -3.78 -5.35 6.99
N ILE A 249 -3.88 -6.65 7.18
CA ILE A 249 -4.04 -7.28 8.48
C ILE A 249 -2.77 -7.11 9.33
N GLY A 250 -2.88 -6.41 10.46
CA GLY A 250 -1.79 -6.20 11.42
C GLY A 250 -2.14 -6.55 12.87
N GLY A 251 -3.32 -7.10 13.13
CA GLY A 251 -3.75 -7.53 14.47
C GLY A 251 -4.67 -6.55 15.18
N THR A 252 -5.07 -6.90 16.40
CA THR A 252 -5.97 -6.11 17.24
C THR A 252 -5.43 -5.93 18.66
N LEU A 253 -6.19 -5.23 19.50
CA LEU A 253 -6.01 -5.09 20.94
C LEU A 253 -7.27 -5.55 21.68
N ILE A 254 -7.06 -6.06 22.87
CA ILE A 254 -8.12 -6.50 23.78
C ILE A 254 -8.02 -5.68 25.05
N TYR A 255 -9.16 -5.18 25.54
CA TYR A 255 -9.22 -4.59 26.87
C TYR A 255 -9.39 -5.68 27.92
N ASP A 256 -8.52 -5.66 28.92
CA ASP A 256 -8.58 -6.57 30.06
C ASP A 256 -8.77 -5.77 31.35
N ARG A 257 -9.99 -5.84 31.89
CA ARG A 257 -10.40 -5.11 33.11
C ARG A 257 -9.64 -5.59 34.34
N SER A 258 -9.23 -6.86 34.41
CA SER A 258 -8.56 -7.42 35.58
C SER A 258 -7.20 -6.77 35.84
N VAL A 259 -6.49 -6.45 34.77
CA VAL A 259 -5.16 -5.80 34.80
C VAL A 259 -5.21 -4.33 34.39
N GLN A 260 -6.38 -3.80 34.03
CA GLN A 260 -6.60 -2.42 33.56
C GLN A 260 -5.67 -2.03 32.41
N ARG A 261 -5.52 -2.92 31.41
CA ARG A 261 -4.60 -2.73 30.27
C ARG A 261 -5.23 -3.12 28.95
N LEU A 262 -4.65 -2.57 27.88
CA LEU A 262 -4.80 -3.09 26.52
C LEU A 262 -3.72 -4.15 26.29
N ARG A 263 -4.13 -5.31 25.80
CA ARG A 263 -3.29 -6.48 25.54
C ARG A 263 -3.24 -6.74 24.04
N ASP A 264 -2.06 -7.03 23.53
CA ASP A 264 -1.82 -7.30 22.10
C ASP A 264 -1.42 -8.75 21.84
N GLY A 265 -1.04 -9.05 20.59
CA GLY A 265 -0.59 -10.38 20.15
C GLY A 265 0.51 -11.04 20.97
N ARG A 266 1.34 -10.25 21.68
CA ARG A 266 2.41 -10.74 22.54
C ARG A 266 1.88 -11.30 23.85
N ASP A 267 0.80 -10.71 24.36
CA ASP A 267 0.13 -11.15 25.58
C ASP A 267 -0.96 -12.19 25.32
N ILE A 268 -1.66 -12.06 24.18
CA ILE A 268 -2.76 -12.93 23.74
C ILE A 268 -2.53 -13.25 22.26
N PRO A 269 -1.97 -14.43 21.93
CA PRO A 269 -1.60 -14.78 20.56
C PRO A 269 -2.73 -14.67 19.53
N GLU A 270 -3.97 -14.88 19.94
CA GLU A 270 -5.18 -14.72 19.14
C GLU A 270 -5.43 -13.26 18.72
N ALA A 271 -4.90 -12.29 19.46
CA ALA A 271 -4.99 -10.86 19.13
C ALA A 271 -3.95 -10.40 18.10
N GLY A 272 -2.97 -11.24 17.75
CA GLY A 272 -1.89 -10.88 16.84
C GLY A 272 -1.80 -11.73 15.57
N VAL A 273 -0.94 -11.25 14.66
CA VAL A 273 -0.54 -11.95 13.45
C VAL A 273 0.58 -12.93 13.78
N LEU A 274 0.42 -14.18 13.36
CA LEU A 274 1.40 -15.24 13.55
C LEU A 274 2.60 -15.04 12.62
N SER A 275 3.82 -15.15 13.14
CA SER A 275 5.07 -15.06 12.39
C SER A 275 6.17 -15.92 13.03
N LEU A 276 7.37 -15.88 12.45
CA LEU A 276 8.56 -16.57 12.91
C LEU A 276 9.15 -15.92 14.17
N HIS A 277 9.66 -16.74 15.07
CA HIS A 277 10.35 -16.30 16.25
C HIS A 277 11.86 -16.27 16.01
N TYR A 278 12.52 -15.19 16.44
CA TYR A 278 13.94 -14.95 16.17
C TYR A 278 14.92 -15.93 16.86
N GLN A 279 14.45 -16.69 17.85
CA GLN A 279 15.18 -17.80 18.47
C GLN A 279 14.47 -19.13 18.17
N PRO A 280 14.65 -19.70 16.96
CA PRO A 280 13.93 -20.89 16.51
C PRO A 280 14.17 -22.12 17.39
N VAL A 281 15.34 -22.20 18.03
CA VAL A 281 15.68 -23.29 18.97
C VAL A 281 14.75 -23.30 20.19
N ASN A 282 14.32 -22.12 20.66
CA ASN A 282 13.44 -22.00 21.82
C ASN A 282 11.97 -22.16 21.42
N ARG A 283 11.59 -21.54 20.30
CA ARG A 283 10.22 -21.52 19.77
C ARG A 283 10.29 -21.15 18.30
N LEU A 284 9.49 -21.80 17.45
CA LEU A 284 9.43 -21.50 16.01
C LEU A 284 8.56 -20.28 15.68
N PHE A 285 7.45 -20.11 16.38
CA PHE A 285 6.46 -19.09 16.03
C PHE A 285 6.17 -18.13 17.17
N THR A 286 5.74 -16.92 16.83
CA THR A 286 5.28 -15.91 17.77
C THR A 286 4.12 -15.13 17.16
N SER A 287 3.36 -14.43 17.99
CA SER A 287 2.28 -13.56 17.55
C SER A 287 2.51 -12.14 18.05
N CYS A 288 2.20 -11.14 17.23
CA CYS A 288 2.35 -9.73 17.56
C CYS A 288 1.28 -8.89 16.85
N SER A 289 0.97 -7.71 17.38
CA SER A 289 0.08 -6.74 16.74
C SER A 289 0.81 -5.45 16.42
N GLY A 290 0.52 -4.84 15.27
CA GLY A 290 1.14 -3.62 14.80
C GLY A 290 1.05 -3.42 13.28
N THR A 291 1.06 -2.16 12.84
CA THR A 291 1.24 -1.80 11.42
C THR A 291 2.55 -2.34 10.83
N SER A 292 3.55 -2.59 11.68
CA SER A 292 4.79 -3.31 11.37
C SER A 292 4.58 -4.72 10.80
N PHE A 293 3.41 -5.32 10.99
CA PHE A 293 3.04 -6.64 10.45
C PHE A 293 2.07 -6.58 9.28
N ALA A 294 1.39 -5.44 9.08
CA ALA A 294 0.60 -5.17 7.87
C ALA A 294 1.50 -4.81 6.67
N ALA A 295 2.54 -4.00 6.89
CA ALA A 295 3.51 -3.60 5.85
C ALA A 295 4.16 -4.80 5.12
N PRO A 296 4.72 -5.82 5.81
CA PRO A 296 5.30 -6.98 5.13
C PRO A 296 4.27 -7.83 4.36
N LYS A 297 2.97 -7.82 4.73
CA LYS A 297 1.93 -8.48 3.90
C LYS A 297 1.76 -7.79 2.55
N VAL A 298 1.77 -6.46 2.52
CA VAL A 298 1.75 -5.70 1.27
C VAL A 298 3.02 -5.96 0.45
N ALA A 299 4.17 -6.15 1.10
CA ALA A 299 5.41 -6.50 0.41
C ALA A 299 5.38 -7.91 -0.20
N PHE A 300 4.80 -8.88 0.50
CA PHE A 300 4.52 -10.19 -0.06
C PHE A 300 3.67 -10.07 -1.33
N LYS A 301 2.57 -9.29 -1.29
CA LYS A 301 1.71 -9.05 -2.46
C LYS A 301 2.45 -8.33 -3.60
N ALA A 302 3.29 -7.34 -3.28
CA ALA A 302 4.13 -6.66 -4.26
C ALA A 302 5.13 -7.62 -4.93
N ALA A 303 5.69 -8.57 -4.17
CA ALA A 303 6.58 -9.59 -4.70
C ALA A 303 5.83 -10.56 -5.62
N GLN A 304 4.59 -10.95 -5.29
CA GLN A 304 3.77 -11.78 -6.19
C GLN A 304 3.44 -11.04 -7.50
N ILE A 305 3.15 -9.74 -7.44
CA ILE A 305 2.97 -8.90 -8.64
C ILE A 305 4.27 -8.87 -9.46
N LEU A 306 5.42 -8.63 -8.83
CA LEU A 306 6.72 -8.60 -9.52
C LEU A 306 7.09 -9.96 -10.14
N ALA A 307 6.76 -11.07 -9.47
CA ALA A 307 6.95 -12.41 -10.04
C ALA A 307 6.14 -12.60 -11.32
N ARG A 308 4.91 -12.06 -11.38
CA ARG A 308 4.06 -12.14 -12.57
C ARG A 308 4.48 -11.18 -13.67
N PHE A 309 4.93 -9.98 -13.31
CA PHE A 309 5.35 -8.91 -14.21
C PHE A 309 6.80 -8.52 -13.94
N PRO A 310 7.80 -9.34 -14.33
CA PRO A 310 9.21 -9.10 -13.99
C PRO A 310 9.76 -7.76 -14.52
N ALA A 311 9.21 -7.28 -15.63
CA ALA A 311 9.59 -6.02 -16.27
C ALA A 311 8.81 -4.80 -15.75
N ALA A 312 7.89 -4.95 -14.80
CA ALA A 312 7.12 -3.84 -14.25
C ALA A 312 8.03 -2.82 -13.56
N SER A 313 7.83 -1.53 -13.81
CA SER A 313 8.43 -0.46 -13.00
C SER A 313 7.87 -0.47 -11.57
N ALA A 314 8.54 0.23 -10.65
CA ALA A 314 8.03 0.46 -9.31
C ALA A 314 6.67 1.18 -9.34
N ASN A 315 6.48 2.10 -10.29
CA ASN A 315 5.19 2.77 -10.49
C ASN A 315 4.11 1.78 -10.92
N LEU A 316 4.39 0.85 -11.84
CA LEU A 316 3.42 -0.16 -12.25
C LEU A 316 3.05 -1.08 -11.08
N ILE A 317 4.00 -1.53 -10.27
CA ILE A 317 3.72 -2.33 -9.08
C ILE A 317 2.82 -1.56 -8.11
N ARG A 318 3.14 -0.28 -7.83
CA ARG A 318 2.32 0.60 -6.97
C ARG A 318 0.90 0.78 -7.52
N ALA A 319 0.76 0.98 -8.83
CA ALA A 319 -0.52 1.13 -9.50
C ALA A 319 -1.34 -0.17 -9.46
N LEU A 320 -0.73 -1.33 -9.65
CA LEU A 320 -1.41 -2.63 -9.56
C LEU A 320 -1.87 -2.93 -8.12
N LEU A 321 -1.05 -2.61 -7.11
CA LEU A 321 -1.46 -2.72 -5.70
C LEU A 321 -2.73 -1.90 -5.42
N ALA A 322 -2.73 -0.61 -5.77
CA ALA A 322 -3.92 0.22 -5.55
C ALA A 322 -5.10 -0.14 -6.47
N SER A 323 -4.85 -0.69 -7.66
CA SER A 323 -5.89 -1.21 -8.56
C SER A 323 -6.57 -2.43 -7.96
N GLY A 324 -5.82 -3.37 -7.38
CA GLY A 324 -6.36 -4.53 -6.65
C GLY A 324 -6.92 -4.21 -5.26
N ALA A 325 -6.76 -2.98 -4.76
CA ALA A 325 -7.28 -2.60 -3.45
C ALA A 325 -8.82 -2.44 -3.46
N VAL A 326 -9.48 -3.10 -2.52
CA VAL A 326 -10.93 -3.05 -2.28
C VAL A 326 -11.15 -2.57 -0.86
N MET A 327 -12.15 -1.69 -0.67
CA MET A 327 -12.51 -1.23 0.67
C MET A 327 -13.25 -2.36 1.41
N PRO A 328 -12.74 -2.87 2.55
CA PRO A 328 -13.44 -3.90 3.29
C PRO A 328 -14.80 -3.40 3.78
N GLU A 329 -15.82 -4.25 3.68
CA GLU A 329 -17.19 -3.89 4.06
C GLU A 329 -17.28 -3.58 5.56
N ALA A 330 -16.62 -4.38 6.40
CA ALA A 330 -16.57 -4.17 7.84
C ALA A 330 -15.94 -2.82 8.22
N ALA A 331 -14.82 -2.45 7.59
CA ALA A 331 -14.20 -1.14 7.77
C ALA A 331 -15.14 0.00 7.34
N SER A 332 -15.78 -0.13 6.16
CA SER A 332 -16.71 0.88 5.66
C SER A 332 -17.92 1.05 6.59
N ALA A 333 -18.48 -0.04 7.09
CA ALA A 333 -19.60 -0.02 8.03
C ALA A 333 -19.20 0.62 9.36
N ARG A 334 -18.06 0.21 9.92
CA ARG A 334 -17.55 0.72 11.20
C ARG A 334 -17.25 2.22 11.14
N LEU A 335 -16.73 2.70 10.01
CA LEU A 335 -16.32 4.09 9.83
C LEU A 335 -17.39 5.01 9.22
N ALA A 336 -18.62 4.51 9.00
CA ALA A 336 -19.68 5.26 8.33
C ALA A 336 -19.96 6.63 8.98
N LEU A 337 -19.91 6.71 10.32
CA LEU A 337 -20.13 7.96 11.07
C LEU A 337 -19.00 8.99 10.90
N LEU A 338 -17.81 8.57 10.44
CA LEU A 338 -16.67 9.46 10.16
C LEU A 338 -16.66 9.96 8.71
N GLY A 339 -17.59 9.44 7.87
CA GLY A 339 -17.72 9.79 6.46
C GLY A 339 -16.53 9.39 5.59
N ASP A 340 -16.59 9.76 4.31
CA ASP A 340 -15.56 9.37 3.34
C ASP A 340 -14.16 9.93 3.68
N GLU A 341 -14.09 11.05 4.42
CA GLU A 341 -12.82 11.60 4.87
C GLU A 341 -12.16 10.69 5.91
N GLY A 342 -12.92 10.25 6.93
CA GLY A 342 -12.42 9.28 7.91
C GLY A 342 -12.04 7.96 7.27
N LEU A 343 -12.89 7.46 6.36
CA LEU A 343 -12.62 6.22 5.62
C LEU A 343 -11.30 6.31 4.84
N ARG A 344 -11.06 7.40 4.11
CA ARG A 344 -9.79 7.60 3.38
C ARG A 344 -8.60 7.82 4.30
N ALA A 345 -8.76 8.57 5.39
CA ALA A 345 -7.68 8.85 6.32
C ALA A 345 -7.20 7.61 7.09
N ILE A 346 -8.09 6.65 7.29
CA ILE A 346 -7.81 5.40 8.03
C ILE A 346 -7.45 4.26 7.07
N CYS A 347 -8.20 4.09 5.98
CA CYS A 347 -8.11 2.92 5.10
C CYS A 347 -7.46 3.19 3.73
N GLY A 348 -7.19 4.45 3.37
CA GLY A 348 -6.57 4.77 2.08
C GLY A 348 -7.42 4.30 0.89
N ASN A 349 -6.79 3.52 0.01
CA ASN A 349 -7.43 2.88 -1.13
C ASN A 349 -8.07 1.50 -0.80
N GLY A 350 -7.96 1.04 0.45
CA GLY A 350 -8.48 -0.26 0.89
C GLY A 350 -7.40 -1.33 1.07
N MET A 351 -7.84 -2.59 1.12
CA MET A 351 -6.98 -3.77 1.28
C MET A 351 -6.77 -4.46 -0.08
N VAL A 352 -5.52 -4.81 -0.39
CA VAL A 352 -5.17 -5.41 -1.69
C VAL A 352 -5.66 -6.85 -1.75
N GLU A 353 -6.50 -7.15 -2.74
CA GLU A 353 -6.82 -8.50 -3.16
C GLU A 353 -5.85 -8.92 -4.28
N LEU A 354 -4.99 -9.90 -4.00
CA LEU A 354 -3.87 -10.23 -4.89
C LEU A 354 -4.36 -10.74 -6.25
N GLU A 355 -5.35 -11.64 -6.26
CA GLU A 355 -5.97 -12.15 -7.49
C GLU A 355 -6.47 -11.00 -8.38
N ARG A 356 -7.04 -9.96 -7.77
CA ARG A 356 -7.50 -8.78 -8.50
C ARG A 356 -6.38 -7.96 -9.09
N ALA A 357 -5.27 -7.81 -8.37
CA ALA A 357 -4.11 -7.06 -8.83
C ALA A 357 -3.36 -7.75 -9.98
N VAL A 358 -3.42 -9.09 -10.06
CA VAL A 358 -2.57 -9.89 -10.94
C VAL A 358 -3.32 -10.43 -12.17
N PHE A 359 -4.59 -10.77 -12.01
CA PHE A 359 -5.37 -11.44 -13.05
C PHE A 359 -6.57 -10.59 -13.49
N SER A 360 -6.91 -10.73 -14.76
CA SER A 360 -8.26 -10.41 -15.27
C SER A 360 -9.10 -11.68 -15.21
N ASP A 361 -10.41 -11.50 -15.10
CA ASP A 361 -11.41 -12.56 -15.22
C ASP A 361 -12.41 -12.21 -16.32
N ASP A 362 -13.41 -13.06 -16.55
CA ASP A 362 -14.36 -12.85 -17.64
C ASP A 362 -15.08 -11.51 -17.51
N ALA A 363 -15.55 -11.16 -16.31
CA ALA A 363 -16.35 -9.97 -16.03
C ALA A 363 -15.53 -8.75 -15.59
N ARG A 364 -14.21 -8.86 -15.54
CA ARG A 364 -13.30 -7.80 -15.11
C ARG A 364 -11.97 -7.85 -15.82
N VAL A 365 -11.65 -6.76 -16.49
CA VAL A 365 -10.43 -6.65 -17.31
C VAL A 365 -9.58 -5.51 -16.81
N ALA A 366 -8.30 -5.77 -16.60
CA ALA A 366 -7.31 -4.75 -16.29
C ALA A 366 -6.43 -4.48 -17.53
N LEU A 367 -6.35 -3.20 -17.92
CA LEU A 367 -5.41 -2.69 -18.92
C LEU A 367 -4.37 -1.86 -18.18
N TYR A 368 -3.10 -1.93 -18.60
CA TYR A 368 -2.06 -1.10 -18.00
C TYR A 368 -1.14 -0.51 -19.06
N ALA A 369 -0.51 0.61 -18.72
CA ALA A 369 0.60 1.19 -19.45
C ALA A 369 1.65 1.68 -18.45
N ASP A 370 2.92 1.51 -18.81
CA ASP A 370 4.10 1.90 -18.03
C ASP A 370 4.92 2.80 -18.96
N ASP A 371 4.89 4.11 -18.71
CA ASP A 371 5.17 5.12 -19.72
C ASP A 371 5.86 6.36 -19.11
N GLU A 372 6.27 7.29 -19.97
CA GLU A 372 6.91 8.55 -19.58
C GLU A 372 6.31 9.74 -20.31
N LEU A 373 6.14 10.84 -19.58
CA LEU A 373 5.61 12.07 -20.14
C LEU A 373 6.51 13.26 -19.85
N GLU A 374 6.76 14.08 -20.87
CA GLU A 374 7.42 15.36 -20.69
C GLU A 374 6.56 16.31 -19.87
N VAL A 375 7.22 17.17 -19.10
CA VAL A 375 6.55 18.26 -18.39
C VAL A 375 5.76 19.13 -19.39
N ASP A 376 4.58 19.59 -18.95
CA ASP A 376 3.62 20.38 -19.72
C ASP A 376 3.02 19.68 -20.95
N HIS A 377 3.19 18.35 -21.06
CA HIS A 377 2.53 17.52 -22.06
C HIS A 377 1.37 16.70 -21.47
N PHE A 378 0.55 16.15 -22.36
CA PHE A 378 -0.51 15.21 -22.03
C PHE A 378 -0.52 14.04 -23.02
N ALA A 379 -0.95 12.88 -22.56
CA ALA A 379 -1.19 11.69 -23.37
C ALA A 379 -2.69 11.37 -23.36
N ILE A 380 -3.20 10.83 -24.47
CA ILE A 380 -4.58 10.33 -24.59
C ILE A 380 -4.51 8.83 -24.85
N TYR A 381 -5.02 8.03 -23.91
CA TYR A 381 -5.17 6.59 -24.08
C TYR A 381 -6.60 6.25 -24.48
N GLN A 382 -6.74 5.40 -25.50
CA GLN A 382 -8.04 4.89 -25.92
C GLN A 382 -8.41 3.63 -25.13
N ILE A 383 -9.56 3.66 -24.47
CA ILE A 383 -10.08 2.56 -23.68
C ILE A 383 -11.27 1.96 -24.44
N PRO A 384 -11.17 0.71 -24.91
CA PRO A 384 -12.30 0.05 -25.57
C PRO A 384 -13.40 -0.24 -24.56
N ILE A 385 -14.64 0.14 -24.87
CA ILE A 385 -15.81 -0.14 -24.07
C ILE A 385 -16.72 -1.09 -24.87
N PRO A 386 -16.69 -2.41 -24.65
CA PRO A 386 -17.50 -3.38 -25.40
C PRO A 386 -19.00 -3.17 -25.20
N GLU A 387 -19.82 -3.57 -26.18
CA GLU A 387 -21.29 -3.48 -26.10
C GLU A 387 -21.86 -4.18 -24.85
N VAL A 388 -21.29 -5.32 -24.47
CA VAL A 388 -21.68 -6.05 -23.24
C VAL A 388 -21.43 -5.24 -21.96
N PHE A 389 -20.49 -4.28 -21.96
CA PHE A 389 -20.35 -3.30 -20.88
C PHE A 389 -21.39 -2.18 -21.00
N GLN A 390 -21.93 -1.90 -22.18
CA GLN A 390 -22.78 -0.72 -22.40
C GLN A 390 -24.27 -1.00 -22.20
N SER A 391 -24.75 -2.17 -22.58
CA SER A 391 -26.18 -2.50 -22.62
C SER A 391 -26.63 -3.51 -21.56
N GLU A 392 -25.73 -4.39 -21.08
CA GLU A 392 -26.09 -5.46 -20.14
C GLU A 392 -26.60 -4.92 -18.80
N ARG A 393 -27.60 -5.57 -18.21
CA ARG A 393 -28.17 -5.12 -16.94
C ARG A 393 -27.22 -5.42 -15.79
N GLY A 394 -26.97 -4.42 -14.95
CA GLY A 394 -26.16 -4.57 -13.74
C GLY A 394 -25.34 -3.32 -13.46
N ARG A 395 -24.70 -3.30 -12.29
CA ARG A 395 -23.73 -2.25 -11.97
C ARG A 395 -22.44 -2.48 -12.75
N ARG A 396 -21.89 -1.39 -13.27
CA ARG A 396 -20.66 -1.39 -14.07
C ARG A 396 -19.71 -0.36 -13.54
N THR A 397 -18.43 -0.67 -13.52
CA THR A 397 -17.43 0.18 -12.90
C THR A 397 -16.21 0.32 -13.77
N ILE A 398 -15.70 1.55 -13.87
CA ILE A 398 -14.36 1.82 -14.39
C ILE A 398 -13.55 2.39 -13.24
N LYS A 399 -12.48 1.69 -12.85
CA LYS A 399 -11.50 2.15 -11.87
C LYS A 399 -10.21 2.50 -12.60
N VAL A 400 -9.71 3.70 -12.35
CA VAL A 400 -8.43 4.17 -12.90
C VAL A 400 -7.48 4.39 -11.74
N THR A 401 -6.30 3.80 -11.85
CA THR A 401 -5.20 3.96 -10.91
C THR A 401 -4.00 4.54 -11.65
N LEU A 402 -3.32 5.49 -11.02
CA LEU A 402 -2.14 6.15 -11.55
C LEU A 402 -1.09 6.24 -10.45
N ALA A 403 0.13 5.81 -10.75
CA ALA A 403 1.28 5.96 -9.87
C ALA A 403 2.40 6.68 -10.61
N TYR A 404 3.06 7.61 -9.94
CA TYR A 404 4.28 8.27 -10.41
C TYR A 404 5.15 8.62 -9.21
N ASP A 405 6.36 9.08 -9.46
CA ASP A 405 7.43 9.30 -8.50
C ASP A 405 8.11 10.65 -8.79
N PRO A 406 7.44 11.77 -8.48
CA PRO A 406 7.99 13.08 -8.76
C PRO A 406 9.30 13.29 -8.00
N PRO A 407 10.29 14.01 -8.58
CA PRO A 407 11.46 14.43 -7.83
C PRO A 407 11.00 15.30 -6.65
N VAL A 408 11.62 15.10 -5.50
CA VAL A 408 11.25 15.81 -4.27
C VAL A 408 12.37 16.74 -3.79
N ARG A 409 12.01 17.77 -3.01
CA ARG A 409 12.98 18.64 -2.35
C ARG A 409 12.48 19.09 -0.98
N HIS A 410 13.06 18.52 0.08
CA HIS A 410 12.65 18.75 1.48
C HIS A 410 12.65 20.23 1.91
N THR A 411 13.50 21.07 1.30
CA THR A 411 13.59 22.50 1.66
C THR A 411 12.38 23.31 1.19
N ARG A 412 11.67 22.85 0.16
CA ARG A 412 10.55 23.58 -0.45
C ARG A 412 9.19 23.24 0.17
N ARG A 413 8.21 24.12 -0.03
CA ARG A 413 6.84 23.98 0.47
C ARG A 413 5.95 23.14 -0.44
N ASP A 414 6.11 23.28 -1.75
CA ASP A 414 5.42 22.49 -2.78
C ASP A 414 5.90 21.03 -2.84
N TYR A 415 7.12 20.78 -2.35
CA TYR A 415 7.79 19.49 -2.10
C TYR A 415 8.03 18.64 -3.35
N ALA A 416 6.98 18.26 -4.07
CA ALA A 416 7.06 17.55 -5.35
C ALA A 416 7.38 18.52 -6.50
N GLY A 417 8.26 18.11 -7.40
CA GLY A 417 8.74 18.92 -8.51
C GLY A 417 7.88 18.88 -9.77
N THR A 418 6.99 17.91 -9.87
CA THR A 418 6.00 17.73 -10.94
C THR A 418 4.71 17.19 -10.36
N THR A 419 3.63 17.24 -11.14
CA THR A 419 2.36 16.58 -10.78
C THR A 419 1.76 15.91 -12.00
N ILE A 420 1.31 14.67 -11.85
CA ILE A 420 0.54 13.97 -12.88
C ILE A 420 -0.91 13.84 -12.43
N ALA A 421 -1.83 14.13 -13.35
CA ALA A 421 -3.27 14.04 -13.14
C ALA A 421 -3.94 13.34 -14.31
N PHE A 422 -5.10 12.74 -14.06
CA PHE A 422 -5.88 12.07 -15.12
C PHE A 422 -7.37 12.45 -15.14
N ARG A 423 -7.99 12.36 -16.32
CA ARG A 423 -9.41 12.54 -16.59
C ARG A 423 -9.91 11.44 -17.52
N LEU A 424 -11.08 10.86 -17.22
CA LEU A 424 -11.73 9.89 -18.09
C LEU A 424 -12.86 10.58 -18.86
N ILE A 425 -12.72 10.65 -20.18
CA ILE A 425 -13.62 11.33 -21.10
C ILE A 425 -14.40 10.29 -21.91
N ARG A 426 -15.69 10.57 -22.17
CA ARG A 426 -16.60 9.71 -22.94
C ARG A 426 -17.35 10.51 -23.99
N GLY A 427 -17.72 9.88 -25.10
CA GLY A 427 -18.58 10.49 -26.12
C GLY A 427 -18.00 11.72 -26.83
N CYS A 428 -16.67 11.87 -26.86
CA CYS A 428 -15.98 12.91 -27.61
C CYS A 428 -14.96 12.26 -28.55
N GLU A 429 -14.80 12.87 -29.73
CA GLU A 429 -13.76 12.50 -30.70
C GLU A 429 -12.36 12.89 -30.20
N PRO A 430 -11.31 12.11 -30.55
CA PRO A 430 -9.94 12.37 -30.11
C PRO A 430 -9.44 13.78 -30.43
N ASP A 431 -9.74 14.30 -31.62
CA ASP A 431 -9.29 15.62 -32.07
C ASP A 431 -9.86 16.75 -31.20
N PHE A 432 -11.15 16.64 -30.83
CA PHE A 432 -11.78 17.59 -29.91
C PHE A 432 -11.14 17.56 -28.52
N ILE A 433 -10.80 16.36 -28.03
CA ILE A 433 -10.11 16.20 -26.74
C ILE A 433 -8.71 16.82 -26.83
N PHE A 434 -7.96 16.53 -27.89
CA PHE A 434 -6.64 17.09 -28.11
C PHE A 434 -6.67 18.61 -28.14
N ASP A 435 -7.59 19.21 -28.90
CA ASP A 435 -7.75 20.66 -28.98
C ASP A 435 -8.19 21.30 -27.66
N HIS A 436 -8.95 20.59 -26.83
CA HIS A 436 -9.36 21.07 -25.51
C HIS A 436 -8.20 21.09 -24.51
N PHE A 437 -7.33 20.07 -24.53
CA PHE A 437 -6.23 19.93 -23.57
C PHE A 437 -4.91 20.53 -24.04
N ARG A 438 -4.74 20.83 -25.33
CA ARG A 438 -3.52 21.46 -25.84
C ARG A 438 -3.35 22.86 -25.29
N ARG A 439 -2.09 23.19 -24.98
CA ARG A 439 -1.70 24.57 -24.65
C ARG A 439 -1.87 25.41 -25.91
N ARG A 440 -2.56 26.55 -25.79
CA ARG A 440 -2.76 27.50 -26.87
C ARG A 440 -1.87 28.71 -26.68
N SER A 441 -1.46 29.30 -27.79
CA SER A 441 -0.79 30.60 -27.75
C SER A 441 -1.78 31.67 -27.27
N PRO A 442 -1.32 32.75 -26.61
CA PRO A 442 -2.20 33.84 -26.17
C PRO A 442 -3.03 34.47 -27.30
N ASP A 443 -2.57 34.34 -28.54
CA ASP A 443 -3.17 34.91 -29.75
C ASP A 443 -4.22 34.00 -30.42
N GLU A 444 -4.48 32.79 -29.90
CA GLU A 444 -5.47 31.86 -30.45
C GLU A 444 -6.86 32.03 -29.81
N ASP A 445 -7.91 31.89 -30.62
CA ASP A 445 -9.31 31.96 -30.16
C ASP A 445 -9.62 30.92 -29.07
N ARG A 446 -10.51 31.30 -28.14
CA ARG A 446 -10.95 30.43 -27.03
C ARG A 446 -11.67 29.19 -27.58
N PHE A 447 -11.22 28.00 -27.19
CA PHE A 447 -11.94 26.77 -27.52
C PHE A 447 -13.25 26.67 -26.76
N PRO A 448 -14.27 25.99 -27.32
CA PRO A 448 -15.41 25.54 -26.54
C PRO A 448 -14.96 24.74 -25.31
N GLU A 449 -15.53 25.07 -24.15
CA GLU A 449 -15.34 24.27 -22.96
C GLU A 449 -16.04 22.92 -23.13
N MET A 450 -15.39 21.85 -22.67
CA MET A 450 -15.97 20.52 -22.69
C MET A 450 -17.12 20.45 -21.68
N GLU A 451 -18.30 20.07 -22.15
CA GLU A 451 -19.46 19.91 -21.27
C GLU A 451 -19.20 18.84 -20.19
N ASN A 452 -19.65 19.09 -18.97
CA ASN A 452 -19.46 18.20 -17.83
C ASN A 452 -19.99 16.77 -18.06
N ARG A 453 -20.98 16.57 -18.95
CA ARG A 453 -21.54 15.24 -19.28
C ARG A 453 -20.51 14.28 -19.87
N PHE A 454 -19.50 14.81 -20.58
CA PHE A 454 -18.45 14.04 -21.23
C PHE A 454 -17.31 13.66 -20.29
N SER A 455 -17.17 14.37 -19.16
CA SER A 455 -16.19 14.03 -18.12
C SER A 455 -16.81 13.06 -17.11
N CYS A 456 -16.23 11.87 -16.96
CA CYS A 456 -16.70 10.90 -15.98
C CYS A 456 -16.44 11.40 -14.55
N ALA A 457 -17.47 11.38 -13.71
CA ALA A 457 -17.42 11.85 -12.33
C ALA A 457 -16.72 10.86 -11.39
N LEU A 458 -15.43 10.63 -11.62
CA LEU A 458 -14.56 9.75 -10.84
C LEU A 458 -14.46 10.20 -9.37
N LYS A 459 -14.57 9.25 -8.44
CA LYS A 459 -14.42 9.45 -7.00
C LYS A 459 -13.25 8.63 -6.45
N PRO A 460 -12.38 9.20 -5.60
CA PRO A 460 -12.37 10.60 -5.11
C PRO A 460 -12.15 11.64 -6.20
N SER A 461 -12.60 12.88 -5.96
CA SER A 461 -12.48 13.97 -6.93
C SER A 461 -11.02 14.34 -7.20
N PRO A 462 -10.75 15.03 -8.33
CA PRO A 462 -9.41 15.51 -8.66
C PRO A 462 -8.72 16.27 -7.51
N THR A 463 -9.46 17.17 -6.87
CA THR A 463 -9.01 17.98 -5.73
C THR A 463 -8.52 17.19 -4.51
N VAL A 464 -8.93 15.92 -4.39
CA VAL A 464 -8.51 15.01 -3.33
C VAL A 464 -7.35 14.14 -3.79
N ARG A 465 -7.49 13.45 -4.94
CA ARG A 465 -6.53 12.44 -5.37
C ARG A 465 -5.23 13.02 -5.95
N GLU A 466 -5.27 14.19 -6.60
CA GLU A 466 -4.07 14.79 -7.25
C GLU A 466 -3.00 15.27 -6.27
N LYS A 467 -3.28 15.22 -4.97
CA LYS A 467 -2.31 15.48 -3.91
C LYS A 467 -1.34 14.31 -3.70
N SER A 468 -1.74 13.11 -4.15
CA SER A 468 -1.00 11.87 -3.95
C SER A 468 -0.22 11.50 -5.21
N SER A 469 0.92 10.83 -5.02
CA SER A 469 1.68 10.24 -6.13
C SER A 469 1.09 8.88 -6.56
N LEU A 470 0.37 8.21 -5.66
CA LEU A 470 -0.46 7.04 -5.92
C LEU A 470 -1.94 7.45 -5.84
N GLN A 471 -2.63 7.41 -6.98
CA GLN A 471 -4.00 7.89 -7.14
C GLN A 471 -4.88 6.73 -7.59
N ALA A 472 -6.06 6.57 -6.99
CA ALA A 472 -7.10 5.69 -7.50
C ALA A 472 -8.43 6.44 -7.52
N ALA A 473 -9.24 6.21 -8.55
CA ALA A 473 -10.60 6.71 -8.59
C ALA A 473 -11.51 5.80 -9.41
N THR A 474 -12.76 5.71 -8.99
CA THR A 474 -13.77 4.84 -9.59
C THR A 474 -14.98 5.66 -10.03
N VAL A 475 -15.58 5.25 -11.14
CA VAL A 475 -16.90 5.70 -11.58
C VAL A 475 -17.78 4.48 -11.80
N SER A 476 -19.03 4.57 -11.36
CA SER A 476 -20.01 3.50 -11.50
C SER A 476 -21.19 3.96 -12.34
N PHE A 477 -21.71 3.04 -13.15
CA PHE A 477 -22.89 3.25 -13.99
C PHE A 477 -23.94 2.19 -13.63
N SER A 478 -25.18 2.62 -13.50
CA SER A 478 -26.35 1.75 -13.23
C SER A 478 -27.36 1.76 -14.38
N ARG A 479 -27.10 2.57 -15.40
CA ARG A 479 -27.94 2.71 -16.59
C ARG A 479 -27.10 2.39 -17.81
N ASP A 480 -27.81 2.08 -18.89
CA ASP A 480 -27.25 1.95 -20.22
C ASP A 480 -26.37 3.17 -20.58
N VAL A 481 -25.22 2.91 -21.21
CA VAL A 481 -24.25 3.93 -21.64
C VAL A 481 -23.96 3.89 -23.14
N THR A 482 -24.78 3.20 -23.94
CA THR A 482 -24.65 3.08 -25.40
C THR A 482 -24.75 4.40 -26.15
N HIS A 483 -25.37 5.42 -25.55
CA HIS A 483 -25.39 6.77 -26.10
C HIS A 483 -24.03 7.47 -25.99
N TYR A 484 -23.10 6.93 -25.20
CA TYR A 484 -21.69 7.30 -25.27
C TYR A 484 -20.97 6.32 -26.21
N ALA A 485 -20.08 6.85 -27.04
CA ALA A 485 -19.30 6.05 -27.99
C ALA A 485 -18.64 4.83 -27.35
N ASP A 486 -18.33 3.83 -28.19
CA ASP A 486 -17.75 2.55 -27.79
C ASP A 486 -16.28 2.60 -27.35
N THR A 487 -15.72 3.79 -27.28
CA THR A 487 -14.35 4.10 -26.91
C THR A 487 -14.36 5.30 -25.98
N TYR A 488 -13.79 5.12 -24.79
CA TYR A 488 -13.55 6.21 -23.85
C TYR A 488 -12.08 6.62 -23.95
N HIS A 489 -11.76 7.81 -23.46
CA HIS A 489 -10.42 8.39 -23.56
C HIS A 489 -9.91 8.76 -22.17
N LEU A 490 -8.78 8.19 -21.77
CA LEU A 490 -8.08 8.58 -20.56
C LEU A 490 -7.00 9.61 -20.91
N VAL A 491 -7.22 10.84 -20.47
CA VAL A 491 -6.26 11.93 -20.62
C VAL A 491 -5.37 11.96 -19.39
N VAL A 492 -4.07 11.79 -19.56
CA VAL A 492 -3.05 11.90 -18.52
C VAL A 492 -2.21 13.14 -18.80
N ARG A 493 -2.05 14.03 -17.83
CA ARG A 493 -1.31 15.30 -17.98
C ARG A 493 -0.22 15.41 -16.93
N CYS A 494 0.97 15.78 -17.36
CA CYS A 494 2.09 16.14 -16.49
C CYS A 494 2.19 17.67 -16.45
N ALA A 495 1.94 18.26 -15.29
CA ALA A 495 2.12 19.69 -15.09
C ALA A 495 3.47 19.97 -14.44
N GLY A 496 4.16 20.99 -14.96
CA GLY A 496 5.43 21.45 -14.42
C GLY A 496 5.31 22.04 -13.02
N GLY A 497 6.33 21.79 -12.21
CA GLY A 497 6.59 22.50 -10.96
C GLY A 497 8.00 23.07 -11.00
N TRP A 498 8.74 22.88 -9.91
CA TRP A 498 10.12 23.38 -9.83
C TRP A 498 11.18 22.47 -10.46
N ALA A 499 10.84 21.25 -10.89
CA ALA A 499 11.80 20.29 -11.42
C ALA A 499 12.38 20.67 -12.80
N GLY A 500 11.87 21.73 -13.44
CA GLY A 500 12.29 22.11 -14.79
C GLY A 500 11.81 21.11 -15.84
N ALA A 501 12.51 21.03 -16.97
CA ALA A 501 12.21 20.11 -18.06
C ALA A 501 12.77 18.72 -17.75
N ILE A 502 11.91 17.84 -17.24
CA ILE A 502 12.20 16.42 -17.05
C ILE A 502 11.17 15.57 -17.81
N ARG A 503 11.50 14.30 -18.07
CA ARG A 503 10.53 13.26 -18.37
C ARG A 503 10.12 12.60 -17.07
N GLN A 504 8.82 12.55 -16.80
CA GLN A 504 8.27 11.93 -15.60
C GLN A 504 7.73 10.56 -15.96
N SER A 505 8.32 9.52 -15.40
CA SER A 505 7.81 8.15 -15.48
C SER A 505 6.53 8.00 -14.65
N PHE A 506 5.60 7.20 -15.15
CA PHE A 506 4.34 6.89 -14.49
C PHE A 506 3.77 5.58 -15.00
N ALA A 507 2.85 5.01 -14.24
CA ALA A 507 2.07 3.87 -14.68
C ALA A 507 0.59 4.11 -14.47
N ILE A 508 -0.22 3.57 -15.38
CA ILE A 508 -1.68 3.59 -15.30
C ILE A 508 -2.22 2.17 -15.32
N VAL A 509 -3.29 1.94 -14.55
CA VAL A 509 -4.10 0.72 -14.61
C VAL A 509 -5.57 1.13 -14.72
N VAL A 510 -6.24 0.66 -15.77
CA VAL A 510 -7.67 0.85 -16.01
C VAL A 510 -8.36 -0.50 -15.88
N GLU A 511 -9.12 -0.65 -14.80
CA GLU A 511 -9.99 -1.81 -14.58
C GLU A 511 -11.40 -1.49 -15.06
N ILE A 512 -11.93 -2.34 -15.93
CA ILE A 512 -13.30 -2.33 -16.42
C ILE A 512 -13.99 -3.56 -15.85
N ALA A 513 -15.03 -3.38 -15.05
CA ALA A 513 -15.74 -4.48 -14.41
C ALA A 513 -17.26 -4.37 -14.55
N HIS A 514 -17.92 -5.51 -14.57
CA HIS A 514 -19.37 -5.62 -14.59
C HIS A 514 -19.84 -6.63 -13.54
N GLU A 515 -20.99 -6.36 -12.94
CA GLU A 515 -21.57 -7.24 -11.90
C GLU A 515 -22.14 -8.54 -12.47
N ALA A 516 -22.74 -8.49 -13.66
CA ALA A 516 -23.15 -9.69 -14.39
C ALA A 516 -21.95 -10.44 -14.98
N GLU A 517 -22.06 -11.77 -15.09
CA GLU A 517 -21.08 -12.62 -15.76
C GLU A 517 -21.13 -12.39 -17.28
N VAL A 518 -20.33 -11.43 -17.75
CA VAL A 518 -20.17 -11.10 -19.16
C VAL A 518 -18.75 -11.39 -19.61
N GLN A 519 -18.57 -11.73 -20.89
CA GLN A 519 -17.27 -12.03 -21.50
C GLN A 519 -16.48 -10.76 -21.84
N LEU A 520 -16.21 -9.88 -20.87
CA LEU A 520 -15.49 -8.62 -21.09
C LEU A 520 -14.05 -8.87 -21.55
N TYR A 521 -13.34 -9.83 -20.94
CA TYR A 521 -11.94 -10.11 -21.27
C TYR A 521 -11.73 -10.38 -22.75
N GLU A 522 -12.44 -11.36 -23.29
CA GLU A 522 -12.30 -11.72 -24.70
C GLU A 522 -12.70 -10.58 -25.64
N ARG A 523 -13.73 -9.80 -25.29
CA ARG A 523 -14.17 -8.65 -26.12
C ARG A 523 -13.17 -7.50 -26.12
N VAL A 524 -12.60 -7.16 -24.96
CA VAL A 524 -11.56 -6.13 -24.84
C VAL A 524 -10.29 -6.57 -25.57
N ARG A 525 -9.86 -7.82 -25.35
CA ARG A 525 -8.68 -8.42 -25.99
C ARG A 525 -8.78 -8.43 -27.51
N GLN A 526 -9.94 -8.79 -28.07
CA GLN A 526 -10.19 -8.75 -29.51
C GLN A 526 -10.02 -7.34 -30.08
N ARG A 527 -10.54 -6.31 -29.40
CA ARG A 527 -10.44 -4.92 -29.85
C ARG A 527 -9.02 -4.37 -29.79
N ILE A 528 -8.21 -4.78 -28.81
CA ILE A 528 -6.82 -4.33 -28.69
C ILE A 528 -5.94 -5.01 -29.76
N ARG A 529 -6.11 -6.31 -29.99
CA ARG A 529 -5.34 -7.05 -31.01
C ARG A 529 -5.54 -6.57 -32.44
N LEU A 530 -6.69 -5.95 -32.75
CA LEU A 530 -6.94 -5.37 -34.07
C LEU A 530 -6.26 -4.00 -34.26
N ARG A 531 -5.74 -3.39 -33.19
CA ARG A 531 -5.13 -2.05 -33.18
C ARG A 531 -3.60 -2.07 -33.05
N VAL A 532 -3.02 -3.21 -32.67
CA VAL A 532 -1.57 -3.50 -32.66
C VAL A 532 -1.24 -4.27 -33.92
#